data_AF-A0A1L9B2T6-F1
#
_entry.id   AF-A0A1L9B2T6-F1
#
_cell.length_a   1.000
_cell.length_b   1.000
_cell.length_c   1.000
_cell.angle_alpha   90.00
_cell.angle_beta   90.00
_cell.angle_gamma   90.00
#
_symmetry.space_group_name_H-M   'P 1'
#
loop_
_entity.id
_entity.type
_entity.pdbx_description
1 polymer ?
#
loop_
_entity_poly.entity_id
_entity_poly.type
_entity_poly.pdbx_seq_one_letter_code
_entity_poly.pdbx_strand_id
1 'polypeptide(L)'
;MTRLLRLGPWRAALLLCLASSCATTPGRVGLRPDGTPGPEECPEEALKAMRYLRIGIGRSALIQLDLNQDMVIPVTLYDGSVESMLEQPLGLLGAGTRLYGQVWTEGPQVTIRYYEAQPIGEEPIPLCAVARMANGQLRKRPDSPPGAAIFNFSRAGIFVVNAFR
;
A
#
# COMPACT_ATOMS: atom_id res chain seq x y z
N MET A 1 -18.04 -71.24 37.28
CA MET A 1 -18.70 -70.51 36.19
C MET A 1 -18.67 -69.03 36.56
N THR A 2 -17.70 -68.25 36.02
CA THR A 2 -17.91 -67.13 35.06
C THR A 2 -18.71 -65.97 35.69
N ARG A 3 -18.30 -64.69 35.76
CA ARG A 3 -17.43 -63.87 34.89
C ARG A 3 -17.22 -62.48 35.55
N LEU A 4 -15.98 -61.99 35.54
CA LEU A 4 -15.52 -60.60 35.31
C LEU A 4 -16.44 -59.41 35.67
N LEU A 5 -16.10 -58.70 36.75
CA LEU A 5 -16.41 -57.27 36.92
C LEU A 5 -15.35 -56.45 36.17
N ARG A 6 -15.77 -55.75 35.12
CA ARG A 6 -14.93 -54.87 34.30
C ARG A 6 -14.66 -53.56 35.06
N LEU A 7 -13.42 -53.35 35.48
CA LEU A 7 -12.89 -52.02 35.82
C LEU A 7 -12.60 -51.29 34.49
N GLY A 8 -13.41 -50.30 34.19
CA GLY A 8 -13.21 -49.42 33.03
C GLY A 8 -12.01 -48.49 33.25
N PRO A 9 -11.07 -48.37 32.30
CA PRO A 9 -9.93 -47.48 32.44
C PRO A 9 -10.38 -46.03 32.19
N TRP A 10 -10.24 -45.18 33.22
CA TRP A 10 -10.26 -43.73 33.10
C TRP A 10 -9.20 -43.29 32.08
N ARG A 11 -9.67 -42.82 30.92
CA ARG A 11 -8.82 -42.13 29.92
C ARG A 11 -8.57 -40.72 30.41
N ALA A 12 -7.39 -40.47 30.95
CA ALA A 12 -6.87 -39.13 31.18
C ALA A 12 -6.62 -38.47 29.80
N ALA A 13 -7.47 -37.52 29.44
CA ALA A 13 -7.26 -36.68 28.26
C ALA A 13 -6.33 -35.51 28.65
N LEU A 14 -5.04 -35.64 28.35
CA LEU A 14 -4.10 -34.53 28.34
C LEU A 14 -4.37 -33.67 27.10
N LEU A 15 -5.09 -32.56 27.27
CA LEU A 15 -5.19 -31.50 26.26
C LEU A 15 -3.84 -30.75 26.20
N LEU A 16 -3.03 -31.02 25.17
CA LEU A 16 -1.94 -30.14 24.77
C LEU A 16 -2.54 -28.88 24.14
N CYS A 17 -2.55 -27.78 24.89
CA CYS A 17 -2.76 -26.45 24.35
C CYS A 17 -1.57 -26.08 23.45
N LEU A 18 -1.73 -26.26 22.14
CA LEU A 18 -0.83 -25.69 21.15
C LEU A 18 -0.97 -24.16 21.20
N ALA A 19 0.07 -23.50 21.70
CA ALA A 19 0.23 -22.06 21.64
C ALA A 19 0.23 -21.62 20.16
N SER A 20 -0.89 -21.09 19.69
CA SER A 20 -0.96 -20.35 18.44
C SER A 20 -0.31 -18.99 18.64
N SER A 21 1.02 -18.94 18.51
CA SER A 21 1.72 -17.68 18.26
C SER A 21 1.34 -17.21 16.86
N CYS A 22 0.32 -16.36 16.78
CA CYS A 22 -0.04 -15.64 15.57
C CYS A 22 1.08 -14.64 15.29
N ALA A 23 2.04 -15.04 14.45
CA ALA A 23 3.00 -14.11 13.88
C ALA A 23 2.23 -13.16 12.94
N THR A 24 1.94 -11.94 13.41
CA THR A 24 1.48 -10.85 12.56
C THR A 24 2.57 -10.55 11.54
N THR A 25 2.42 -11.10 10.35
CA THR A 25 3.02 -10.54 9.14
C THR A 25 2.47 -9.12 8.98
N PRO A 26 3.30 -8.13 8.61
CA PRO A 26 2.80 -6.81 8.22
C PRO A 26 1.66 -6.99 7.23
N GLY A 27 0.49 -6.45 7.61
CA GLY A 27 -0.81 -6.89 7.13
C GLY A 27 -0.98 -6.71 5.63
N ARG A 28 -1.41 -7.78 4.96
CA ARG A 28 -2.01 -7.67 3.62
C ARG A 28 -3.17 -6.69 3.71
N VAL A 29 -3.07 -5.56 3.00
CA VAL A 29 -4.16 -4.56 2.90
C VAL A 29 -5.44 -5.30 2.50
N GLY A 30 -6.47 -5.20 3.34
CA GLY A 30 -7.76 -5.83 3.06
C GLY A 30 -8.38 -5.21 1.81
N LEU A 31 -8.80 -6.04 0.85
CA LEU A 31 -9.45 -5.55 -0.37
C LEU A 31 -10.96 -5.50 -0.19
N ARG A 32 -11.59 -4.49 -0.79
CA ARG A 32 -13.04 -4.43 -0.97
C ARG A 32 -13.47 -5.44 -2.05
N PRO A 33 -14.79 -5.76 -2.17
CA PRO A 33 -15.29 -6.67 -3.20
C PRO A 33 -14.98 -6.23 -4.64
N ASP A 34 -14.74 -4.94 -4.87
CA ASP A 34 -14.37 -4.37 -6.17
C ASP A 34 -12.85 -4.41 -6.45
N GLY A 35 -12.06 -5.06 -5.58
CA GLY A 35 -10.61 -5.19 -5.69
C GLY A 35 -9.81 -3.97 -5.24
N THR A 36 -10.47 -2.88 -4.84
CA THR A 36 -9.80 -1.69 -4.31
C THR A 36 -9.32 -1.90 -2.87
N PRO A 37 -8.24 -1.23 -2.42
CA PRO A 37 -7.76 -1.38 -1.05
C PRO A 37 -8.69 -0.70 -0.06
N GLY A 38 -9.06 -1.42 1.01
CA GLY A 38 -9.86 -0.94 2.13
C GLY A 38 -9.14 0.10 2.99
N PRO A 39 -9.84 0.74 3.95
CA PRO A 39 -9.26 1.77 4.79
C PRO A 39 -8.11 1.22 5.65
N GLU A 40 -7.15 2.10 5.95
CA GLU A 40 -5.94 1.77 6.69
C GLU A 40 -5.44 3.03 7.39
N GLU A 41 -5.17 2.97 8.69
CA GLU A 41 -4.62 4.11 9.42
C GLU A 41 -3.14 4.33 9.07
N CYS A 42 -2.73 5.60 8.99
CA CYS A 42 -1.32 5.89 8.77
C CYS A 42 -0.52 5.55 10.03
N PRO A 43 0.57 4.78 9.95
CA PRO A 43 1.36 4.43 11.12
C PRO A 43 1.88 5.67 11.87
N GLU A 44 1.95 5.60 13.20
CA GLU A 44 2.40 6.73 14.03
C GLU A 44 3.83 7.19 13.66
N GLU A 45 4.72 6.26 13.30
CA GLU A 45 6.06 6.59 12.84
C GLU A 45 6.06 7.37 11.52
N ALA A 46 5.13 7.07 10.60
CA ALA A 46 4.95 7.85 9.38
C ALA A 46 4.42 9.26 9.69
N LEU A 47 3.43 9.39 10.59
CA LEU A 47 2.90 10.68 11.03
C LEU A 47 3.98 11.56 11.69
N LYS A 48 4.85 10.93 12.49
CA LYS A 48 5.98 11.59 13.15
C LYS A 48 7.05 12.04 12.14
N ALA A 49 7.45 11.16 11.22
CA ALA A 49 8.40 11.48 10.16
C ALA A 49 7.91 12.63 9.27
N MET A 50 6.65 12.56 8.82
CA MET A 50 6.02 13.62 8.03
C MET A 50 6.04 14.98 8.76
N ARG A 51 5.81 15.00 10.08
CA ARG A 51 5.89 16.21 10.89
C ARG A 51 7.30 16.80 10.91
N TYR A 52 8.33 15.99 11.15
CA TYR A 52 9.72 16.47 11.17
C TYR A 52 10.18 16.97 9.80
N LEU A 53 9.71 16.34 8.72
CA LEU A 53 9.98 16.73 7.34
C LEU A 53 9.10 17.88 6.84
N ARG A 54 8.25 18.47 7.69
CA ARG A 54 7.33 19.57 7.33
C ARG A 54 6.36 19.20 6.19
N ILE A 55 5.99 17.94 6.11
CA ILE A 55 5.02 17.36 5.19
C ILE A 55 3.65 17.38 5.88
N GLY A 56 2.85 18.40 5.61
CA GLY A 56 1.50 18.53 6.18
C GLY A 56 0.48 17.64 5.49
N ILE A 57 -0.52 17.17 6.25
CA ILE A 57 -1.69 16.48 5.69
C ILE A 57 -2.40 17.39 4.67
N GLY A 58 -2.80 16.83 3.54
CA GLY A 58 -3.42 17.57 2.44
C GLY A 58 -2.42 18.32 1.55
N ARG A 59 -1.12 18.36 1.88
CA ARG A 59 -0.12 18.85 0.93
C ARG A 59 0.00 17.90 -0.25
N SER A 60 0.39 18.46 -1.39
CA SER A 60 0.57 17.73 -2.63
C SER A 60 1.84 18.14 -3.35
N ALA A 61 2.36 17.25 -4.18
CA ALA A 61 3.46 17.50 -5.10
C ALA A 61 3.23 16.72 -6.40
N LEU A 62 3.83 17.17 -7.49
CA LEU A 62 3.81 16.46 -8.77
C LEU A 62 4.81 15.30 -8.74
N ILE A 63 4.41 14.16 -9.31
CA ILE A 63 5.25 12.97 -9.48
C ILE A 63 5.26 12.48 -10.91
N GLN A 64 6.34 11.79 -11.28
CA GLN A 64 6.38 10.82 -12.36
C GLN A 64 5.87 9.47 -11.80
N LEU A 65 4.84 8.89 -12.42
CA LEU A 65 4.07 7.75 -11.91
C LEU A 65 4.87 6.45 -11.83
N ASP A 66 5.65 6.15 -12.84
CA ASP A 66 6.53 4.98 -12.86
C ASP A 66 7.89 5.42 -13.39
N LEU A 67 8.91 5.28 -12.53
CA LEU A 67 10.29 5.59 -12.84
C LEU A 67 10.87 4.67 -13.92
N ASN A 68 10.35 3.45 -14.07
CA ASN A 68 10.80 2.51 -15.09
C ASN A 68 10.27 2.84 -16.49
N GLN A 69 9.31 3.77 -16.57
CA GLN A 69 8.65 4.22 -17.80
C GLN A 69 8.74 5.74 -17.93
N ASP A 70 9.87 6.33 -17.54
CA ASP A 70 10.06 7.77 -17.58
C ASP A 70 9.89 8.34 -18.99
N MET A 71 9.10 9.42 -19.10
CA MET A 71 8.69 10.07 -20.34
C MET A 71 8.03 9.16 -21.41
N VAL A 72 7.62 7.93 -21.06
CA VAL A 72 6.88 7.04 -21.96
C VAL A 72 5.39 7.35 -21.88
N ILE A 73 4.77 7.55 -23.05
CA ILE A 73 3.32 7.72 -23.18
C ILE A 73 2.83 6.82 -24.32
N PRO A 74 1.83 5.95 -24.08
CA PRO A 74 1.11 5.76 -22.82
C PRO A 74 1.95 5.05 -21.74
N VAL A 75 1.67 5.33 -20.47
CA VAL A 75 2.23 4.58 -19.33
C VAL A 75 1.31 3.41 -19.01
N THR A 76 1.88 2.25 -18.66
CA THR A 76 1.11 1.08 -18.21
C THR A 76 1.50 0.73 -16.78
N LEU A 77 0.58 0.88 -15.82
CA LEU A 77 0.78 0.39 -14.46
C LEU A 77 0.22 -1.02 -14.32
N TYR A 78 0.86 -1.83 -13.49
CA TYR A 78 0.43 -3.19 -13.15
C TYR A 78 0.05 -3.26 -11.67
N ASP A 79 -0.81 -4.20 -11.29
CA ASP A 79 -1.00 -4.54 -9.88
C ASP A 79 0.33 -4.95 -9.25
N GLY A 80 0.69 -4.33 -8.14
CA GLY A 80 1.98 -4.60 -7.52
C GLY A 80 2.67 -3.35 -6.98
N SER A 81 3.94 -3.54 -6.66
CA SER A 81 4.82 -2.45 -6.24
C SER A 81 5.02 -1.44 -7.37
N VAL A 82 5.09 -0.16 -7.02
CA VAL A 82 5.47 0.91 -7.94
C VAL A 82 6.54 1.78 -7.31
N GLU A 83 7.44 2.26 -8.17
CA GLU A 83 8.44 3.27 -7.84
C GLU A 83 8.11 4.53 -8.63
N SER A 84 7.82 5.62 -7.92
CA SER A 84 7.53 6.94 -8.51
C SER A 84 8.61 7.94 -8.09
N MET A 85 8.64 9.11 -8.71
CA MET A 85 9.61 10.16 -8.38
C MET A 85 8.93 11.50 -8.16
N LEU A 86 9.31 12.22 -7.10
CA LEU A 86 8.94 13.63 -6.93
C LEU A 86 9.55 14.46 -8.06
N GLU A 87 8.71 15.14 -8.85
CA GLU A 87 9.16 16.17 -9.78
C GLU A 87 9.31 17.54 -9.09
N GLN A 88 8.65 17.70 -7.94
CA GLN A 88 8.64 18.93 -7.16
C GLN A 88 8.85 18.62 -5.67
N PRO A 89 9.45 19.54 -4.90
CA PRO A 89 9.64 19.32 -3.47
C PRO A 89 8.33 19.09 -2.71
N LEU A 90 8.38 18.21 -1.70
CA LEU A 90 7.30 17.97 -0.74
C LEU A 90 7.82 18.14 0.69
N GLY A 91 7.55 19.29 1.31
CA GLY A 91 8.14 19.62 2.60
C GLY A 91 9.65 19.80 2.45
N LEU A 92 10.43 19.01 3.19
CA LEU A 92 11.89 18.95 3.08
C LEU A 92 12.39 17.87 2.09
N LEU A 93 11.50 17.07 1.51
CA LEU A 93 11.87 16.14 0.45
C LEU A 93 12.09 16.91 -0.85
N GLY A 94 13.27 16.76 -1.46
CA GLY A 94 13.62 17.41 -2.73
C GLY A 94 12.97 16.74 -3.94
N ALA A 95 13.06 17.40 -5.10
CA ALA A 95 12.82 16.73 -6.37
C ALA A 95 13.84 15.59 -6.55
N GLY A 96 13.43 14.51 -7.22
CA GLY A 96 14.22 13.29 -7.36
C GLY A 96 14.09 12.30 -6.20
N THR A 97 13.41 12.65 -5.11
CA THR A 97 13.03 11.68 -4.07
C THR A 97 12.15 10.59 -4.68
N ARG A 98 12.55 9.33 -4.45
CA ARG A 98 11.79 8.15 -4.87
C ARG A 98 10.65 7.90 -3.90
N LEU A 99 9.53 7.43 -4.41
CA LEU A 99 8.36 7.03 -3.63
C LEU A 99 8.07 5.57 -3.90
N TYR A 100 7.94 4.79 -2.82
CA TYR A 100 7.63 3.37 -2.89
C TYR A 100 6.19 3.15 -2.47
N GLY A 101 5.46 2.42 -3.30
CA GLY A 101 4.03 2.24 -3.13
C GLY A 101 3.50 0.95 -3.72
N GLN A 102 2.18 0.84 -3.66
CA GLN A 102 1.41 -0.28 -4.17
C GLN A 102 0.28 0.24 -5.07
N VAL A 103 0.08 -0.45 -6.19
CA VAL A 103 -0.95 -0.18 -7.19
C VAL A 103 -2.03 -1.25 -7.10
N TRP A 104 -3.27 -0.80 -7.21
CA TRP A 104 -4.46 -1.62 -7.44
C TRP A 104 -5.18 -1.07 -8.67
N THR A 105 -5.24 -1.89 -9.71
CA THR A 105 -5.82 -1.58 -11.02
C THR A 105 -7.22 -2.13 -11.19
N GLU A 106 -7.68 -2.96 -10.25
CA GLU A 106 -9.06 -3.44 -10.19
C GLU A 106 -10.04 -2.27 -10.00
N GLY A 107 -11.22 -2.41 -10.63
CA GLY A 107 -12.21 -1.33 -10.73
C GLY A 107 -11.93 -0.29 -11.83
N PRO A 108 -12.78 0.75 -11.96
CA PRO A 108 -12.67 1.76 -13.02
C PRO A 108 -11.61 2.83 -12.77
N GLN A 109 -11.10 2.93 -11.54
CA GLN A 109 -10.08 3.90 -11.14
C GLN A 109 -8.95 3.19 -10.44
N VAL A 110 -7.72 3.51 -10.82
CA VAL A 110 -6.53 2.97 -10.16
C VAL A 110 -6.37 3.62 -8.80
N THR A 111 -6.07 2.82 -7.80
CA THR A 111 -5.62 3.32 -6.50
C THR A 111 -4.11 3.11 -6.38
N ILE A 112 -3.39 4.14 -5.96
CA ILE A 112 -1.97 4.04 -5.63
C ILE A 112 -1.77 4.63 -4.24
N ARG A 113 -1.15 3.84 -3.35
CA ARG A 113 -0.73 4.28 -2.02
C ARG A 113 0.78 4.23 -1.95
N TYR A 114 1.38 5.30 -1.45
CA TYR A 114 2.80 5.38 -1.13
C TYR A 114 2.98 5.30 0.36
N TYR A 115 3.95 4.48 0.75
CA TYR A 115 4.26 4.15 2.14
C TYR A 115 5.63 4.66 2.56
N GLU A 116 6.54 4.91 1.60
CA GLU A 116 7.90 5.36 1.87
C GLU A 116 8.37 6.37 0.83
N ALA A 117 9.27 7.26 1.26
CA ALA A 117 10.01 8.18 0.42
C ALA A 117 11.50 8.03 0.70
N GLN A 118 12.30 7.94 -0.35
CA GLN A 118 13.75 7.87 -0.24
C GLN A 118 14.38 9.07 -0.94
N PRO A 119 14.88 10.06 -0.18
CA PRO A 119 15.75 11.09 -0.74
C PRO A 119 16.99 10.48 -1.39
N ILE A 120 17.60 11.21 -2.32
CA ILE A 120 18.75 10.72 -3.08
C ILE A 120 19.91 10.41 -2.12
N GLY A 121 20.32 9.14 -2.08
CA GLY A 121 21.43 8.68 -1.25
C GLY A 121 21.11 8.54 0.25
N GLU A 122 19.84 8.67 0.65
CA GLU A 122 19.38 8.52 2.03
C GLU A 122 18.59 7.21 2.21
N GLU A 123 18.28 6.87 3.46
CA GLU A 123 17.40 5.73 3.78
C GLU A 123 15.93 6.05 3.47
N PRO A 124 15.09 5.04 3.18
CA PRO A 124 13.65 5.22 3.06
C PRO A 124 13.03 5.73 4.36
N ILE A 125 12.14 6.71 4.23
CA ILE A 125 11.43 7.36 5.32
C ILE A 125 9.93 7.07 5.18
N PRO A 126 9.24 6.60 6.23
CA PRO A 126 7.83 6.28 6.13
C PRO A 126 6.96 7.53 5.92
N LEU A 127 5.95 7.42 5.08
CA LEU A 127 4.90 8.43 4.88
C LEU A 127 3.58 7.77 4.46
N CYS A 128 2.52 8.56 4.36
CA CYS A 128 1.26 8.10 3.76
C CYS A 128 0.80 9.10 2.72
N ALA A 129 0.77 8.69 1.45
CA ALA A 129 0.26 9.51 0.37
C ALA A 129 -0.51 8.68 -0.66
N VAL A 130 -1.42 9.32 -1.39
CA VAL A 130 -2.15 8.71 -2.49
C VAL A 130 -1.91 9.47 -3.78
N ALA A 131 -1.80 8.77 -4.90
CA ALA A 131 -1.81 9.43 -6.21
C ALA A 131 -3.24 9.84 -6.60
N ARG A 132 -3.39 11.04 -7.17
CA ARG A 132 -4.62 11.54 -7.78
C ARG A 132 -4.28 12.40 -9.00
N MET A 133 -5.19 12.45 -9.97
CA MET A 133 -5.14 13.37 -11.11
C MET A 133 -6.16 14.50 -10.95
N ALA A 134 -6.10 15.50 -11.83
CA ALA A 134 -7.12 16.55 -11.91
C ALA A 134 -8.54 15.94 -11.94
N ASN A 135 -9.47 16.53 -11.20
CA ASN A 135 -10.81 15.98 -10.89
C ASN A 135 -10.83 14.75 -9.95
N GLY A 136 -9.69 14.41 -9.34
CA GLY A 136 -9.60 13.43 -8.26
C GLY A 136 -9.58 11.97 -8.69
N GLN A 137 -9.44 11.65 -9.98
CA GLN A 137 -9.61 10.28 -10.48
C GLN A 137 -8.46 9.84 -11.38
N LEU A 138 -7.78 8.74 -11.02
CA LEU A 138 -6.85 8.01 -11.88
C LEU A 138 -7.63 7.01 -12.76
N ARG A 139 -8.49 7.53 -13.64
CA ARG A 139 -9.33 6.69 -14.49
C ARG A 139 -8.47 6.06 -15.60
N LYS A 140 -8.41 4.72 -15.60
CA LYS A 140 -7.69 3.95 -16.63
C LYS A 140 -8.43 4.01 -17.97
N ARG A 141 -7.72 3.79 -19.08
CA ARG A 141 -8.36 3.68 -20.39
C ARG A 141 -9.32 2.48 -20.46
N PRO A 142 -10.40 2.55 -21.26
CA PRO A 142 -11.36 1.46 -21.42
C PRO A 142 -10.75 0.15 -21.94
N ASP A 143 -9.65 0.23 -22.69
CA ASP A 143 -8.94 -0.92 -23.28
C ASP A 143 -7.79 -1.44 -22.39
N SER A 144 -7.71 -1.00 -21.13
CA SER A 144 -6.75 -1.56 -20.17
C SER A 144 -7.09 -3.03 -19.87
N PRO A 145 -6.13 -3.96 -19.97
CA PRO A 145 -6.38 -5.37 -19.65
C PRO A 145 -6.55 -5.59 -18.14
N PRO A 146 -7.10 -6.73 -17.70
CA PRO A 146 -7.14 -7.11 -16.29
C PRO A 146 -5.73 -7.09 -15.66
N GLY A 147 -5.63 -6.62 -14.41
CA GLY A 147 -4.35 -6.48 -13.70
C GLY A 147 -3.43 -5.37 -14.21
N ALA A 148 -3.90 -4.53 -15.15
CA ALA A 148 -3.15 -3.38 -15.63
C ALA A 148 -4.04 -2.15 -15.86
N ALA A 149 -3.39 -0.99 -15.96
CA ALA A 149 -4.02 0.28 -16.25
C ALA A 149 -3.16 1.10 -17.21
N ILE A 150 -3.75 1.46 -18.35
CA ILE A 150 -3.09 2.28 -19.36
C ILE A 150 -3.54 3.74 -19.18
N PHE A 151 -2.57 4.65 -19.10
CA PHE A 151 -2.78 6.09 -19.00
C PHE A 151 -2.14 6.85 -20.15
N ASN A 152 -2.80 7.91 -20.63
CA ASN A 152 -2.25 8.84 -21.63
C ASN A 152 -1.44 9.98 -20.99
N PHE A 153 -0.98 9.78 -19.76
CA PHE A 153 -0.15 10.70 -19.00
C PHE A 153 0.82 9.86 -18.15
N SER A 154 2.00 10.40 -17.90
CA SER A 154 3.02 9.77 -17.06
C SER A 154 3.15 10.44 -15.69
N ARG A 155 2.47 11.57 -15.47
CA ARG A 155 2.53 12.38 -14.26
C ARG A 155 1.24 12.35 -13.47
N ALA A 156 1.32 12.46 -12.15
CA ALA A 156 0.17 12.62 -11.27
C ALA A 156 0.51 13.50 -10.06
N GLY A 157 -0.50 13.99 -9.35
CA GLY A 157 -0.27 14.59 -8.03
C GLY A 157 -0.27 13.51 -6.96
N ILE A 158 0.65 13.59 -6.00
CA ILE A 158 0.48 12.88 -4.73
C ILE A 158 -0.19 13.79 -3.72
N PHE A 159 -0.96 13.21 -2.80
CA PHE A 159 -1.64 13.91 -1.72
C PHE A 159 -1.35 13.19 -0.41
N VAL A 160 -0.78 13.93 0.54
CA VAL A 160 -0.44 13.42 1.87
C VAL A 160 -1.71 13.20 2.67
N VAL A 161 -1.83 12.04 3.31
CA VAL A 161 -3.01 11.65 4.10
C VAL A 161 -2.60 11.23 5.50
N ASN A 162 -3.51 11.40 6.46
CA ASN A 162 -3.33 10.86 7.82
C ASN A 162 -3.87 9.44 7.96
N ALA A 163 -4.59 8.95 6.95
CA ALA A 163 -5.06 7.59 6.82
C ALA A 163 -5.55 7.38 5.38
N PHE A 164 -5.49 6.14 4.93
CA PHE A 164 -6.08 5.72 3.68
C PHE A 164 -7.57 5.38 3.89
N ARG A 165 -8.43 5.83 2.97
CA ARG A 165 -9.89 5.73 3.10
C ARG A 165 -10.51 4.73 2.14
#